data_AF-A0A9P8ET44-F1
#
_entry.id   AF-A0A9P8ET44-F1
#
_cell.length_a   1.000
_cell.length_b   1.000
_cell.length_c   1.000
_cell.angle_alpha   90.00
_cell.angle_beta   90.00
_cell.angle_gamma   90.00
#
_symmetry.space_group_name_H-M   'P 1'
#
loop_
_entity.id
_entity.type
_entity.pdbx_description
1 polymer ?
#
loop_
_entity_poly.entity_id
_entity_poly.type
_entity_poly.pdbx_seq_one_letter_code
_entity_poly.pdbx_strand_id
1 'polypeptide(L)'
;MTPIFSPRDRHSNDDKGLKSPRLRLTAVETAKLNTQLASLKDKISERNEKIEYYRLLHDEHTTSIQHNITPYVRRQLELDAAGRGIQKGSLYQMHLMVNLRIRVQFLRDRIDQLMAENASDEEKIGQLEKTLGIEKDDVQNGEDDN
;
A
#
# COMPACT_ATOMS: atom_id res chain seq x y z
N MET A 1 45.80 49.57 -49.40
CA MET A 1 46.47 49.30 -48.11
C MET A 1 45.62 48.30 -47.33
N THR A 2 46.27 47.31 -46.73
CA THR A 2 45.80 46.37 -45.68
C THR A 2 46.79 46.52 -44.49
N PRO A 3 46.62 45.95 -43.28
CA PRO A 3 45.67 44.93 -42.76
C PRO A 3 44.36 45.59 -42.21
N ILE A 4 43.60 45.18 -41.17
CA ILE A 4 43.76 44.22 -40.05
C ILE A 4 42.42 43.51 -39.72
N PHE A 5 42.54 42.34 -39.09
CA PHE A 5 41.51 41.53 -38.40
C PHE A 5 40.71 42.33 -37.32
N SER A 6 39.59 41.84 -36.76
CA SER A 6 39.10 40.45 -36.65
C SER A 6 37.57 40.39 -36.53
N PRO A 7 36.90 39.29 -36.93
CA PRO A 7 35.58 38.95 -36.40
C PRO A 7 35.66 38.85 -34.87
N ARG A 8 34.68 39.39 -34.15
CA ARG A 8 34.67 39.35 -32.69
C ARG A 8 33.69 38.28 -32.21
N ASP A 9 34.23 37.13 -31.83
CA ASP A 9 33.47 36.02 -31.30
C ASP A 9 32.52 36.44 -30.17
N ARG A 10 31.26 36.07 -30.34
CA ARG A 10 30.32 35.84 -29.25
C ARG A 10 29.68 34.48 -29.41
N HIS A 11 30.53 33.46 -29.37
CA HIS A 11 30.10 32.13 -28.94
C HIS A 11 29.52 32.27 -27.52
N SER A 12 28.19 32.29 -27.43
CA SER A 12 27.48 32.14 -26.16
C SER A 12 27.61 30.69 -25.73
N ASN A 13 28.75 30.38 -25.10
CA ASN A 13 28.76 29.36 -24.06
C ASN A 13 27.82 29.81 -22.92
N ASP A 14 27.48 28.86 -22.06
CA ASP A 14 26.45 28.95 -21.02
C ASP A 14 25.03 28.93 -21.66
N ASP A 15 24.20 27.90 -21.50
CA ASP A 15 24.11 26.96 -20.38
C ASP A 15 24.19 25.48 -20.82
N LYS A 16 25.32 24.82 -20.54
CA LYS A 16 25.39 23.35 -20.46
C LYS A 16 25.23 22.94 -19.00
N GLY A 17 24.00 23.06 -18.51
CA GLY A 17 23.63 22.79 -17.12
C GLY A 17 24.27 21.50 -16.62
N LEU A 18 24.91 21.60 -15.44
CA LEU A 18 25.77 20.56 -14.87
C LEU A 18 25.08 19.19 -14.92
N LYS A 19 25.47 18.35 -15.89
CA LYS A 19 25.07 16.94 -15.94
C LYS A 19 25.70 16.26 -14.74
N SER A 20 24.93 16.20 -13.65
CA SER A 20 25.32 15.59 -12.38
C SER A 20 25.94 14.23 -12.68
N PRO A 21 27.14 13.91 -12.15
CA PRO A 21 27.78 12.63 -12.45
C PRO A 21 26.84 11.48 -12.08
N ARG A 22 26.31 10.77 -13.08
CA ARG A 22 25.61 9.49 -12.87
C ARG A 22 26.63 8.55 -12.21
N LEU A 23 26.57 8.45 -10.89
CA LEU A 23 27.46 7.61 -10.08
C LEU A 23 27.32 6.17 -10.58
N ARG A 24 28.37 5.69 -11.26
CA ARG A 24 28.41 4.33 -11.79
C ARG A 24 28.62 3.37 -10.61
N LEU A 25 27.52 2.78 -10.16
CA LEU A 25 27.52 1.66 -9.23
C LEU A 25 28.49 0.58 -9.71
N THR A 26 29.23 -0.01 -8.78
CA THR A 26 30.01 -1.23 -9.06
C THR A 26 29.06 -2.41 -9.27
N ALA A 27 29.55 -3.48 -9.91
CA ALA A 27 28.78 -4.71 -10.09
C ALA A 27 28.34 -5.32 -8.74
N VAL A 28 29.15 -5.16 -7.69
CA VAL A 28 28.85 -5.66 -6.33
C VAL A 28 27.70 -4.85 -5.68
N GLU A 29 27.71 -3.53 -5.82
CA GLU A 29 26.62 -2.68 -5.33
C GLU A 29 25.33 -2.95 -6.11
N THR A 30 25.40 -3.06 -7.44
CA THR A 30 24.27 -3.41 -8.31
C THR A 30 23.65 -4.76 -7.90
N ALA A 31 24.46 -5.79 -7.68
CA ALA A 31 24.00 -7.10 -7.20
C ALA A 31 23.35 -7.04 -5.80
N LYS A 32 23.90 -6.22 -4.90
CA LYS A 32 23.33 -6.00 -3.55
C LYS A 32 21.97 -5.31 -3.62
N LEU A 33 21.82 -4.26 -4.44
CA LEU A 33 20.57 -3.54 -4.64
C LEU A 33 19.50 -4.43 -5.29
N ASN A 34 19.88 -5.25 -6.27
CA ASN A 34 18.98 -6.24 -6.88
C ASN A 34 18.48 -7.28 -5.87
N THR A 35 19.36 -7.80 -5.00
CA THR A 35 18.97 -8.71 -3.91
C THR A 35 18.03 -8.04 -2.90
N GLN A 36 18.24 -6.76 -2.59
CA GLN A 36 17.33 -5.99 -1.72
C GLN A 36 15.96 -5.77 -2.37
N LEU A 37 15.93 -5.41 -3.66
CA LEU A 37 14.72 -5.23 -4.45
C LEU A 37 13.89 -6.51 -4.55
N ALA A 38 14.53 -7.66 -4.80
CA ALA A 38 13.88 -8.97 -4.77
C ALA A 38 13.25 -9.25 -3.39
N SER A 39 14.04 -9.13 -2.31
CA SER A 39 13.56 -9.38 -0.95
C SER A 39 12.43 -8.45 -0.49
N LEU A 40 12.29 -7.25 -1.06
CA LEU A 40 11.14 -6.38 -0.82
C LEU A 40 9.90 -6.84 -1.60
N LYS A 41 10.06 -7.23 -2.88
CA LYS A 41 8.95 -7.76 -3.70
C LYS A 41 8.41 -9.08 -3.14
N ASP A 42 9.28 -9.97 -2.68
CA ASP A 42 8.90 -11.23 -2.00
C ASP A 42 8.04 -10.96 -0.75
N LYS A 43 8.46 -10.01 0.10
CA LYS A 43 7.72 -9.61 1.31
C LYS A 43 6.36 -8.99 0.99
N ILE A 44 6.28 -8.17 -0.05
CA ILE A 44 5.01 -7.57 -0.50
C ILE A 44 4.04 -8.68 -0.93
N SER A 45 4.52 -9.70 -1.67
CA SER A 45 3.71 -10.88 -2.02
C SER A 45 3.23 -11.63 -0.78
N GLU A 46 4.12 -11.94 0.16
CA GLU A 46 3.78 -12.65 1.41
C GLU A 46 2.80 -11.86 2.30
N ARG A 47 2.87 -10.51 2.29
CA ARG A 47 1.89 -9.65 2.97
C ARG A 47 0.55 -9.62 2.21
N ASN A 48 0.55 -9.61 0.88
CA ASN A 48 -0.67 -9.59 0.07
C ASN A 48 -1.51 -10.86 0.27
N GLU A 49 -0.88 -12.04 0.30
CA GLU A 49 -1.56 -13.31 0.64
C GLU A 49 -2.25 -13.25 2.02
N LYS A 50 -1.58 -12.63 3.01
CA LYS A 50 -2.13 -12.44 4.36
C LYS A 50 -3.24 -11.40 4.40
N ILE A 51 -3.15 -10.33 3.60
CA ILE A 51 -4.20 -9.32 3.44
C ILE A 51 -5.48 -9.97 2.89
N GLU A 52 -5.38 -10.78 1.82
CA GLU A 52 -6.55 -11.47 1.25
C GLU A 52 -7.16 -12.48 2.22
N TYR A 53 -6.34 -13.25 2.93
CA TYR A 53 -6.83 -14.16 3.98
C TYR A 53 -7.53 -13.41 5.13
N TYR A 54 -6.98 -12.28 5.58
CA TYR A 54 -7.63 -11.47 6.62
C TYR A 54 -8.89 -10.75 6.12
N ARG A 55 -8.97 -10.36 4.84
CA ARG A 55 -10.19 -9.83 4.21
C ARG A 55 -11.30 -10.88 4.22
N LEU A 56 -11.01 -12.11 3.79
CA LEU A 56 -11.96 -13.23 3.83
C LEU A 56 -12.48 -13.48 5.25
N LEU A 57 -11.59 -13.53 6.25
CA LEU A 57 -11.99 -13.68 7.65
C LEU A 57 -12.78 -12.46 8.17
N HIS A 58 -12.41 -11.23 7.78
CA HIS A 58 -13.12 -10.02 8.18
C HIS A 58 -14.57 -10.06 7.68
N ASP A 59 -14.78 -10.48 6.44
CA ASP A 59 -16.07 -10.49 5.78
C ASP A 59 -16.95 -11.66 6.25
N GLU A 60 -16.37 -12.84 6.55
CA GLU A 60 -17.08 -13.94 7.21
C GLU A 60 -17.60 -13.52 8.59
N HIS A 61 -16.72 -12.97 9.45
CA HIS A 61 -17.11 -12.51 10.78
C HIS A 61 -18.12 -11.36 10.71
N THR A 62 -17.96 -10.41 9.77
CA THR A 62 -18.90 -9.31 9.55
C THR A 62 -20.27 -9.82 9.08
N THR A 63 -20.30 -10.78 8.16
CA THR A 63 -21.52 -11.45 7.70
C THR A 63 -22.25 -12.13 8.86
N SER A 64 -21.52 -12.82 9.74
CA SER A 64 -22.09 -13.44 10.95
C SER A 64 -22.64 -12.40 11.94
N ILE A 65 -21.95 -11.26 12.11
CA ILE A 65 -22.42 -10.12 12.91
C ILE A 65 -23.74 -9.54 12.36
N GLN A 66 -23.85 -9.42 11.03
CA GLN A 66 -25.05 -8.89 10.39
C GLN A 66 -26.24 -9.86 10.45
N HIS A 67 -26.04 -11.14 10.13
CA HIS A 67 -27.14 -12.10 9.92
C HIS A 67 -27.60 -12.80 11.21
N ASN A 68 -26.68 -13.25 12.07
CA ASN A 68 -27.01 -14.05 13.24
C ASN A 68 -27.19 -13.19 14.50
N ILE A 69 -26.41 -12.12 14.58
CA ILE A 69 -26.08 -11.40 15.82
C ILE A 69 -26.91 -10.13 15.98
N THR A 70 -26.97 -9.30 14.93
CA THR A 70 -27.73 -8.05 14.95
C THR A 70 -29.23 -8.26 15.16
N PRO A 71 -29.90 -9.28 14.55
CA PRO A 71 -31.31 -9.57 14.83
C PRO A 71 -31.52 -10.11 16.25
N TYR A 72 -30.57 -10.89 16.78
CA TYR A 72 -30.66 -11.43 18.13
C TYR A 72 -30.58 -10.34 19.20
N VAL A 73 -29.62 -9.40 19.09
CA VAL A 73 -29.52 -8.24 19.99
C VAL A 73 -30.82 -7.45 19.97
N ARG A 74 -31.31 -7.11 18.77
CA ARG A 74 -32.57 -6.36 18.60
C ARG A 74 -33.72 -7.04 19.33
N ARG A 75 -33.89 -8.35 19.17
CA ARG A 75 -34.97 -9.12 19.82
C ARG A 75 -34.86 -9.14 21.35
N GLN A 76 -33.66 -9.20 21.92
CA GLN A 76 -33.51 -9.14 23.38
C GLN A 76 -33.84 -7.74 23.93
N LEU A 77 -33.46 -6.67 23.22
CA LEU A 77 -33.82 -5.29 23.59
C LEU A 77 -35.34 -5.04 23.47
N GLU A 78 -35.99 -5.60 22.43
CA GLU A 78 -37.46 -5.56 22.27
C GLU A 78 -38.19 -6.29 23.41
N LEU A 79 -37.67 -7.44 23.87
CA LEU A 79 -38.25 -8.19 25.00
C LEU A 79 -38.08 -7.45 26.33
N ASP A 80 -36.93 -6.82 26.56
CA ASP A 80 -36.65 -6.04 27.76
C ASP A 80 -37.52 -4.78 27.83
N ALA A 81 -37.60 -4.02 26.72
CA ALA A 81 -38.48 -2.85 26.57
C ALA A 81 -39.98 -3.20 26.71
N ALA A 82 -40.37 -4.43 26.35
CA ALA A 82 -41.72 -4.95 26.58
C ALA A 82 -41.97 -5.44 28.02
N GLY A 83 -41.06 -5.17 28.96
CA GLY A 83 -41.17 -5.55 30.37
C GLY A 83 -41.05 -7.06 30.64
N ARG A 84 -40.63 -7.85 29.64
CA ARG A 84 -40.49 -9.33 29.76
C ARG A 84 -39.11 -9.75 30.27
N GLY A 85 -38.16 -8.82 30.26
CA GLY A 85 -36.78 -9.05 30.67
C GLY A 85 -35.94 -9.79 29.63
N ILE A 86 -34.63 -9.55 29.70
CA ILE A 86 -33.61 -10.27 28.95
C ILE A 86 -33.61 -11.78 29.30
N GLN A 87 -33.58 -12.65 28.28
CA GLN A 87 -33.72 -14.12 28.47
C GLN A 87 -32.45 -14.77 29.04
N LYS A 88 -32.58 -15.87 29.80
CA LYS A 88 -31.41 -16.65 30.27
C LYS A 88 -30.58 -17.18 29.08
N GLY A 89 -29.26 -17.07 29.18
CA GLY A 89 -28.30 -17.42 28.11
C GLY A 89 -27.89 -16.26 27.20
N SER A 90 -28.69 -15.20 27.12
CA SER A 90 -28.42 -13.99 26.31
C SER A 90 -27.11 -13.28 26.66
N LEU A 91 -26.72 -13.22 27.94
CA LEU A 91 -25.46 -12.60 28.39
C LEU A 91 -24.24 -13.32 27.82
N TYR A 92 -24.29 -14.65 27.72
CA TYR A 92 -23.25 -15.45 27.07
C TYR A 92 -23.22 -15.18 25.56
N GLN A 93 -24.39 -15.11 24.92
CA GLN A 93 -24.49 -14.74 23.51
C GLN A 93 -23.97 -13.31 23.27
N MET A 94 -24.29 -12.33 24.13
CA MET A 94 -23.74 -10.97 24.09
C MET A 94 -22.22 -10.94 24.25
N HIS A 95 -21.65 -11.78 25.12
CA HIS A 95 -20.21 -11.92 25.22
C HIS A 95 -19.58 -12.46 23.92
N LEU A 96 -20.17 -13.48 23.29
CA LEU A 96 -19.72 -13.97 21.97
C LEU A 96 -19.82 -12.89 20.89
N MET A 97 -20.87 -12.09 20.89
CA MET A 97 -21.09 -10.99 19.93
C MET A 97 -20.05 -9.87 20.09
N VAL A 98 -19.67 -9.52 21.33
CA VAL A 98 -18.57 -8.58 21.60
C VAL A 98 -17.23 -9.15 21.13
N ASN A 99 -16.94 -10.42 21.42
CA ASN A 99 -15.71 -11.09 20.94
C ASN A 99 -15.60 -11.08 19.41
N LEU A 100 -16.70 -11.34 18.69
CA LEU A 100 -16.72 -11.31 17.22
C LEU A 100 -16.50 -9.90 16.67
N ARG A 101 -17.09 -8.86 17.28
CA ARG A 101 -16.82 -7.46 16.89
C ARG A 101 -15.36 -7.07 17.14
N ILE A 102 -14.75 -7.52 18.24
CA ILE A 102 -13.32 -7.29 18.51
C ILE A 102 -12.45 -7.98 17.46
N ARG A 103 -12.78 -9.21 17.03
CA ARG A 103 -12.07 -9.91 15.95
C ARG A 103 -12.17 -9.18 14.61
N VAL A 104 -13.34 -8.66 14.23
CA VAL A 104 -13.51 -7.85 13.01
C VAL A 104 -12.63 -6.61 13.06
N GLN A 105 -12.62 -5.88 14.18
CA GLN A 105 -11.76 -4.70 14.34
C GLN A 105 -10.28 -5.07 14.23
N PHE A 106 -9.83 -6.10 14.95
CA PHE A 106 -8.44 -6.58 14.90
C PHE A 106 -8.00 -7.01 13.49
N LEU A 107 -8.86 -7.72 12.74
CA LEU A 107 -8.57 -8.12 11.36
C LEU A 107 -8.43 -6.90 10.45
N ARG A 108 -9.32 -5.91 10.59
CA ARG A 108 -9.21 -4.64 9.87
C ARG A 108 -7.92 -3.90 10.21
N ASP A 109 -7.65 -3.66 11.49
CA ASP A 109 -6.45 -2.95 11.95
C ASP A 109 -5.17 -3.64 11.42
N ARG A 110 -5.18 -4.97 11.33
CA ARG A 110 -4.07 -5.76 10.79
C ARG A 110 -3.96 -5.68 9.27
N ILE A 111 -5.06 -5.61 8.52
CA ILE A 111 -5.06 -5.32 7.07
C ILE A 111 -4.50 -3.92 6.82
N ASP A 112 -5.02 -2.91 7.51
CA ASP A 112 -4.61 -1.51 7.37
C ASP A 112 -3.10 -1.35 7.70
N GLN A 113 -2.59 -2.04 8.72
CA GLN A 113 -1.15 -2.12 8.99
C GLN A 113 -0.36 -2.75 7.83
N LEU A 114 -0.77 -3.93 7.34
CA LEU A 114 -0.01 -4.64 6.29
C LEU A 114 0.00 -3.85 4.96
N MET A 115 -1.07 -3.14 4.63
CA MET A 115 -1.11 -2.23 3.48
C MET A 115 -0.15 -1.04 3.66
N ALA A 116 -0.08 -0.44 4.86
CA ALA A 116 0.88 0.62 5.15
C ALA A 116 2.35 0.14 5.11
N GLU A 117 2.62 -1.08 5.60
CA GLU A 117 3.93 -1.72 5.46
C GLU A 117 4.30 -1.96 3.98
N ASN A 118 3.34 -2.40 3.15
CA ASN A 118 3.57 -2.59 1.71
C ASN A 118 3.82 -1.28 0.98
N ALA A 119 3.01 -0.23 1.19
CA ALA A 119 3.25 1.08 0.57
C ALA A 119 4.63 1.65 0.95
N SER A 120 5.07 1.43 2.19
CA SER A 120 6.42 1.77 2.64
C SER A 120 7.52 0.98 1.92
N ASP A 121 7.32 -0.30 1.64
CA ASP A 121 8.29 -1.13 0.90
C ASP A 121 8.26 -0.87 -0.62
N GLU A 122 7.11 -0.48 -1.18
CA GLU A 122 6.95 -0.01 -2.57
C GLU A 122 7.68 1.32 -2.82
N GLU A 123 7.64 2.26 -1.88
CA GLU A 123 8.43 3.50 -1.97
C GLU A 123 9.93 3.19 -2.03
N LYS A 124 10.40 2.27 -1.17
CA LYS A 124 11.80 1.80 -1.17
C LYS A 124 12.17 1.13 -2.49
N ILE A 125 11.27 0.32 -3.06
CA ILE A 125 11.47 -0.27 -4.40
C ILE A 125 11.62 0.84 -5.45
N GLY A 126 10.77 1.87 -5.46
CA GLY A 126 10.89 2.99 -6.39
C GLY A 126 12.20 3.77 -6.25
N GLN A 127 12.68 3.97 -5.02
CA GLN A 127 13.99 4.57 -4.74
C GLN A 127 15.15 3.68 -5.23
N LEU A 128 15.06 2.35 -5.06
CA LEU A 128 16.06 1.39 -5.55
C LEU A 128 16.07 1.28 -7.08
N GLU A 129 14.90 1.19 -7.73
CA GLU A 129 14.74 1.15 -9.19
C GLU A 129 15.34 2.42 -9.83
N LYS A 130 15.05 3.60 -9.28
CA LYS A 130 15.66 4.88 -9.69
C LYS A 130 17.18 4.91 -9.48
N THR A 131 17.69 4.30 -8.42
CA THR A 131 19.14 4.20 -8.13
C THR A 131 19.86 3.25 -9.10
N LEU A 132 19.19 2.19 -9.53
CA LEU A 132 19.66 1.23 -10.53
C LEU A 132 19.58 1.76 -11.97
N GLY A 133 18.91 2.89 -12.20
CA GLY A 133 18.62 3.39 -13.55
C GLY A 133 17.53 2.60 -14.26
N ILE A 134 16.70 1.86 -13.52
CA ILE A 134 15.46 1.27 -14.00
C ILE A 134 14.42 2.40 -14.01
N GLU A 135 14.45 3.18 -15.09
CA GLU A 135 13.34 4.05 -15.45
C GLU A 135 12.13 3.13 -15.73
N LYS A 136 11.01 3.33 -15.04
CA LYS A 136 9.75 2.69 -15.43
C LYS A 136 9.34 3.36 -16.73
N ASP A 137 9.07 2.57 -17.77
CA ASP A 137 8.43 3.09 -18.97
C ASP A 137 7.08 3.68 -18.54
N ASP A 138 6.98 5.02 -18.55
CA ASP A 138 5.72 5.71 -18.35
C ASP A 138 4.80 5.28 -19.48
N VAL A 139 3.78 4.48 -19.15
CA VAL A 139 2.76 4.05 -20.11
C VAL A 139 1.96 5.28 -20.51
N GLN A 140 2.41 5.92 -21.58
CA GLN A 140 1.67 6.95 -22.27
C GLN A 140 0.42 6.29 -22.85
N ASN A 141 -0.69 6.40 -22.12
CA ASN A 141 -2.03 6.14 -22.63
C ASN A 141 -2.41 7.22 -23.65
N GLY A 142 -1.72 7.21 -24.79
CA GLY A 142 -2.03 7.97 -25.99
C GLY A 142 -2.95 7.15 -26.89
N GLU A 143 -4.18 6.93 -26.44
CA GLU A 143 -5.29 6.61 -27.32
C GLU A 143 -6.12 7.90 -27.49
N ASP A 144 -5.71 8.70 -28.48
CA ASP A 144 -6.48 9.84 -28.98
C ASP A 144 -7.78 9.35 -29.66
N ASP A 145 -8.76 10.27 -29.77
CA ASP A 145 -10.14 10.04 -30.25
C ASP A 145 -10.31 9.22 -31.55
N ASN A 146 -11.34 8.36 -31.59
CA ASN A 146 -12.05 7.93 -32.81
C ASN A 146 -13.46 7.38 -32.50
#